data_AF-A0AB33ITK6-F1
#
_entry.id   AF-A0AB33ITK6-F1
#
_cell.length_a   1.000
_cell.length_b   1.000
_cell.length_c   1.000
_cell.angle_alpha   90.00
_cell.angle_beta   90.00
_cell.angle_gamma   90.00
#
_symmetry.space_group_name_H-M   'P 1'
#
loop_
_entity.id
_entity.type
_entity.pdbx_description
1 polymer ?
#
loop_
_entity_poly.entity_id
_entity_poly.type
_entity_poly.pdbx_seq_one_letter_code
_entity_poly.pdbx_strand_id
1 'polypeptide(L)'
;MKNSTILVFAYIIVAFLVSLLAPAVVNMFAYRQPVFVNITKMTEEKVMPVMQIESQVDALIKDSLGLNIQVEVSVTDNPALCRVSYPTDIVEIVCKDGKFSYRFSPSFLRKVKKGMEFVVSDKGTKEPPLVDADNVVVLTENNVDRARLIVIKVVTTEALHQVRLRNQEHLVLSRAVLPKLLCHVRADMDVEKDSKIGHLVLEGHPSLRVNACAVDTLELECRQTREYAESNYQLSCNDGGYIRNLIVNGSGDVNIGEDTCIDHITVNPAAHEVINLTRVNYVERSIVLK
;
A
#
# COMPACT_ATOMS: atom_id res chain seq x y z
N MET A 1 72.06 -31.21 7.81
CA MET A 1 70.94 -31.02 8.77
C MET A 1 70.43 -29.56 8.87
N LYS A 2 70.98 -28.56 8.14
CA LYS A 2 70.49 -27.16 8.23
C LYS A 2 69.30 -26.82 7.32
N ASN A 3 69.19 -27.45 6.14
CA ASN A 3 68.13 -27.13 5.17
C ASN A 3 66.76 -27.71 5.54
N SER A 4 66.74 -28.85 6.24
CA SER A 4 65.51 -29.49 6.70
C SER A 4 64.81 -28.71 7.82
N THR A 5 65.56 -28.06 8.72
CA THR A 5 64.99 -27.25 9.80
C THR A 5 64.35 -25.96 9.29
N ILE A 6 64.94 -25.35 8.25
CA ILE A 6 64.41 -24.13 7.61
C ILE A 6 63.08 -24.43 6.90
N LEU A 7 63.00 -25.59 6.23
CA LEU A 7 61.78 -26.05 5.55
C LEU A 7 60.62 -26.31 6.53
N VAL A 8 60.92 -26.92 7.68
CA VAL A 8 59.91 -27.15 8.74
C VAL A 8 59.42 -25.82 9.33
N PHE A 9 60.33 -24.87 9.60
CA PHE A 9 59.96 -23.55 10.10
C PHE A 9 59.12 -22.76 9.09
N ALA A 10 59.48 -22.80 7.81
CA ALA A 10 58.71 -22.16 6.74
C ALA A 10 57.29 -22.76 6.64
N TYR A 11 57.16 -24.09 6.76
CA TYR A 11 55.85 -24.75 6.74
C TYR A 11 54.96 -24.34 7.93
N ILE A 12 55.52 -24.26 9.14
CA ILE A 12 54.78 -23.83 10.34
C ILE A 12 54.32 -22.38 10.20
N ILE A 13 55.20 -21.49 9.68
CA ILE A 13 54.86 -20.07 9.48
C ILE A 13 53.75 -19.92 8.44
N VAL A 14 53.83 -20.64 7.31
CA VAL A 14 52.80 -20.62 6.27
C VAL A 14 51.48 -21.19 6.79
N ALA A 15 51.50 -22.32 7.51
CA ALA A 15 50.30 -22.90 8.11
C ALA A 15 49.64 -21.94 9.11
N PHE A 16 50.44 -21.25 9.93
CA PHE A 16 49.95 -20.26 10.88
C PHE A 16 49.34 -19.03 10.18
N LEU A 17 50.00 -18.53 9.13
CA LEU A 17 49.48 -17.43 8.29
C LEU A 17 48.17 -17.79 7.60
N VAL A 18 48.06 -18.99 7.03
CA VAL A 18 46.81 -19.48 6.41
C VAL A 18 45.70 -19.62 7.45
N SER A 19 46.02 -20.11 8.66
CA SER A 19 45.06 -20.25 9.75
C SER A 19 44.56 -18.91 10.30
N LEU A 20 45.40 -17.87 10.28
CA LEU A 20 45.06 -16.50 10.68
C LEU A 20 44.26 -15.75 9.61
N LEU A 21 44.58 -15.98 8.34
CA LEU A 21 43.92 -15.31 7.22
C LEU A 21 42.62 -16.01 6.80
N ALA A 22 42.49 -17.32 6.99
CA ALA A 22 41.29 -18.07 6.61
C ALA A 22 40.00 -17.54 7.25
N PRO A 23 39.94 -17.19 8.56
CA PRO A 23 38.73 -16.61 9.15
C PRO A 23 38.40 -15.21 8.61
N ALA A 24 39.42 -14.39 8.32
CA ALA A 24 39.23 -13.05 7.73
C ALA A 24 38.73 -13.14 6.28
N VAL A 25 39.25 -14.10 5.52
CA VAL A 25 38.83 -14.43 4.15
C VAL A 25 37.41 -15.01 4.15
N VAL A 26 37.10 -15.95 5.05
CA VAL A 26 35.75 -16.54 5.19
C VAL A 26 34.71 -15.49 5.61
N ASN A 27 35.08 -14.51 6.44
CA ASN A 27 34.21 -13.39 6.78
C ASN A 27 34.08 -12.35 5.66
N MET A 28 35.11 -12.17 4.82
CA MET A 28 35.03 -11.36 3.59
C MET A 28 34.15 -12.02 2.51
N PHE A 29 34.17 -13.36 2.44
CA PHE A 29 33.36 -14.18 1.53
C PHE A 29 32.11 -14.75 2.20
N ALA A 30 31.62 -14.14 3.28
CA ALA A 30 30.25 -14.35 3.71
C ALA A 30 29.35 -13.73 2.62
N TYR A 31 29.14 -14.49 1.55
CA TYR A 31 28.23 -14.18 0.45
C TYR A 31 26.90 -13.78 1.08
N ARG A 32 26.63 -12.47 1.11
CA ARG A 32 25.33 -11.94 1.44
C ARG A 32 24.39 -12.54 0.40
N GLN A 33 23.58 -13.51 0.83
CA GLN A 33 22.62 -14.12 -0.06
C GLN A 33 21.47 -13.14 -0.29
N PRO A 34 20.98 -13.01 -1.53
CA PRO A 34 19.81 -12.19 -1.81
C PRO A 34 18.62 -12.64 -0.96
N VAL A 35 17.81 -11.68 -0.54
CA VAL A 35 16.63 -11.95 0.28
C VAL A 35 15.49 -12.36 -0.64
N PHE A 36 15.12 -13.64 -0.63
CA PHE A 36 13.96 -14.11 -1.37
C PHE A 36 12.68 -13.89 -0.57
N VAL A 37 11.69 -13.26 -1.21
CA VAL A 37 10.33 -13.11 -0.67
C VAL A 37 9.32 -13.57 -1.70
N ASN A 38 8.26 -14.24 -1.23
CA ASN A 38 7.16 -14.63 -2.08
C ASN A 38 5.92 -13.78 -1.75
N ILE A 39 5.65 -12.79 -2.59
CA ILE A 39 4.48 -11.90 -2.44
C ILE A 39 3.17 -12.60 -2.80
N THR A 40 3.24 -13.69 -3.57
CA THR A 40 2.05 -14.41 -4.10
C THR A 40 1.56 -15.49 -3.15
N LYS A 41 2.40 -15.91 -2.19
CA LYS A 41 2.04 -16.89 -1.18
C LYS A 41 1.18 -16.21 -0.11
N MET A 42 -0.12 -16.24 -0.33
CA MET A 42 -1.11 -15.68 0.58
C MET A 42 -1.45 -16.67 1.69
N THR A 43 -1.42 -16.20 2.93
CA THR A 43 -1.99 -16.88 4.09
C THR A 43 -3.38 -16.33 4.33
N GLU A 44 -4.33 -17.17 4.75
CA GLU A 44 -5.67 -16.75 5.14
C GLU A 44 -5.88 -16.99 6.64
N GLU A 45 -6.38 -15.99 7.34
CA GLU A 45 -6.70 -16.05 8.77
C GLU A 45 -8.14 -15.61 9.03
N LYS A 46 -8.86 -16.37 9.86
CA LYS A 46 -10.19 -15.96 10.33
C LYS A 46 -10.06 -14.84 11.34
N VAL A 47 -10.90 -13.81 11.18
CA VAL A 47 -10.91 -12.65 12.08
C VAL A 47 -12.32 -12.37 12.57
N MET A 48 -12.43 -11.69 13.70
CA MET A 48 -13.69 -11.07 14.09
C MET A 48 -14.04 -9.93 13.12
N PRO A 49 -15.32 -9.52 13.05
CA PRO A 49 -15.73 -8.36 12.27
C PRO A 49 -14.85 -7.14 12.55
N VAL A 50 -14.30 -6.57 11.48
CA VAL A 50 -13.41 -5.41 11.52
C VAL A 50 -14.24 -4.15 11.42
N MET A 51 -14.07 -3.26 12.39
CA MET A 51 -14.67 -1.93 12.45
C MET A 51 -13.72 -0.85 11.92
N GLN A 52 -12.42 -1.07 12.06
CA GLN A 52 -11.38 -0.12 11.66
C GLN A 52 -10.19 -0.83 11.01
N ILE A 53 -9.67 -0.28 9.91
CA ILE A 53 -8.42 -0.70 9.26
C ILE A 53 -7.37 0.41 9.45
N GLU A 54 -6.15 0.05 9.84
CA GLU A 54 -5.03 0.99 10.01
C GLU A 54 -3.72 0.45 9.46
N SER A 55 -3.04 1.25 8.65
CA SER A 55 -1.66 1.00 8.24
C SER A 55 -0.66 1.51 9.29
N GLN A 56 0.20 0.60 9.73
CA GLN A 56 1.37 0.86 10.57
C GLN A 56 2.68 0.58 9.82
N VAL A 57 2.62 0.64 8.49
CA VAL A 57 3.78 0.45 7.62
C VAL A 57 4.73 1.63 7.72
N ASP A 58 6.02 1.34 7.79
CA ASP A 58 7.08 2.35 7.71
C ASP A 58 7.20 2.86 6.27
N ALA A 59 6.79 4.11 6.06
CA ALA A 59 6.81 4.75 4.74
C ALA A 59 8.22 4.85 4.16
N LEU A 60 9.25 5.10 4.99
CA LEU A 60 10.64 5.23 4.49
C LEU A 60 11.15 3.92 3.92
N ILE A 61 10.80 2.80 4.56
CA ILE A 61 11.16 1.47 4.09
C ILE A 61 10.34 1.14 2.83
N LYS A 62 9.02 1.38 2.86
CA LYS A 62 8.15 1.11 1.73
C LYS A 62 8.60 1.84 0.46
N ASP A 63 8.84 3.14 0.57
CA ASP A 63 9.23 4.00 -0.55
C ASP A 63 10.65 3.67 -1.04
N SER A 64 11.58 3.39 -0.12
CA SER A 64 12.94 2.95 -0.48
C SER A 64 12.96 1.64 -1.25
N LEU A 65 12.01 0.74 -0.99
CA LEU A 65 11.89 -0.54 -1.67
C LEU A 65 11.01 -0.45 -2.93
N GLY A 66 10.38 0.70 -3.19
CA GLY A 66 9.45 0.88 -4.30
C GLY A 66 8.22 -0.03 -4.22
N LEU A 67 7.75 -0.34 -3.00
CA LEU A 67 6.61 -1.21 -2.76
C LEU A 67 5.29 -0.44 -2.80
N ASN A 68 4.30 -1.00 -3.48
CA ASN A 68 2.92 -0.53 -3.45
C ASN A 68 2.09 -1.48 -2.59
N ILE A 69 1.22 -0.94 -1.75
CA ILE A 69 0.33 -1.75 -0.90
C ILE A 69 -1.10 -1.43 -1.29
N GLN A 70 -1.87 -2.46 -1.59
CA GLN A 70 -3.29 -2.38 -1.86
C GLN A 70 -4.07 -3.15 -0.79
N VAL A 71 -5.05 -2.49 -0.19
CA VAL A 71 -6.01 -3.10 0.72
C VAL A 71 -7.33 -3.27 -0.02
N GLU A 72 -7.69 -4.51 -0.33
CA GLU A 72 -8.96 -4.86 -0.97
C GLU A 72 -9.96 -5.27 0.10
N VAL A 73 -11.09 -4.57 0.17
CA VAL A 73 -12.14 -4.80 1.16
C VAL A 73 -13.40 -5.30 0.47
N SER A 74 -13.98 -6.36 1.02
CA SER A 74 -15.30 -6.87 0.67
C SER A 74 -16.18 -7.02 1.91
N VAL A 75 -17.48 -6.87 1.74
CA VAL A 75 -18.45 -6.98 2.83
C VAL A 75 -19.27 -8.27 2.69
N THR A 76 -19.49 -8.94 3.81
CA THR A 76 -20.40 -10.09 3.95
C THR A 76 -21.39 -9.83 5.08
N ASP A 77 -22.59 -10.38 4.93
CA ASP A 77 -23.64 -10.42 5.94
C ASP A 77 -23.38 -11.46 7.05
N ASN A 78 -22.43 -12.38 6.84
CA ASN A 78 -22.12 -13.46 7.78
C ASN A 78 -20.79 -13.23 8.50
N PRO A 79 -20.81 -12.87 9.81
CA PRO A 79 -19.60 -12.69 10.62
C PRO A 79 -18.65 -13.90 10.65
N ALA A 80 -19.15 -15.12 10.42
CA ALA A 80 -18.34 -16.34 10.41
C ALA A 80 -17.45 -16.47 9.16
N LEU A 81 -17.73 -15.68 8.12
CA LEU A 81 -16.95 -15.63 6.87
C LEU A 81 -15.87 -14.54 6.89
N CYS A 82 -15.80 -13.74 7.96
CA CYS A 82 -14.79 -12.71 8.13
C CYS A 82 -13.38 -13.31 8.17
N ARG A 83 -12.52 -12.78 7.31
CA ARG A 83 -11.16 -13.29 7.12
C ARG A 83 -10.27 -12.25 6.48
N VAL A 84 -8.97 -12.42 6.68
CA VAL A 84 -7.93 -11.61 6.06
C VAL A 84 -6.99 -12.52 5.29
N SER A 85 -6.55 -12.07 4.13
CA SER A 85 -5.57 -12.78 3.30
C SER A 85 -4.42 -11.88 2.92
N TYR A 86 -3.18 -12.33 3.16
CA TYR A 86 -1.98 -11.49 3.06
C TYR A 86 -0.69 -12.33 2.93
N PRO A 87 0.39 -11.75 2.40
CA PRO A 87 1.68 -12.44 2.32
C PRO A 87 2.45 -12.33 3.65
N THR A 88 2.43 -13.40 4.45
CA THR A 88 3.05 -13.45 5.80
C THR A 88 4.56 -13.22 5.80
N ASP A 89 5.23 -13.49 4.68
CA ASP A 89 6.67 -13.27 4.56
C ASP A 89 7.03 -11.78 4.64
N ILE A 90 6.09 -10.89 4.36
CA ILE A 90 6.29 -9.43 4.26
C ILE A 90 5.41 -8.68 5.26
N VAL A 91 4.17 -9.13 5.45
CA VAL A 91 3.18 -8.43 6.26
C VAL A 91 2.87 -9.24 7.52
N GLU A 92 2.79 -8.54 8.64
CA GLU A 92 2.21 -9.04 9.88
C GLU A 92 0.91 -8.27 10.16
N ILE A 93 -0.11 -8.99 10.64
CA ILE A 93 -1.40 -8.42 11.02
C ILE A 93 -1.62 -8.57 12.53
N VAL A 94 -2.26 -7.55 13.10
CA VAL A 94 -2.74 -7.54 14.47
C VAL A 94 -4.21 -7.17 14.46
N CYS A 95 -5.05 -8.07 14.97
CA CYS A 95 -6.48 -7.82 15.15
C CYS A 95 -6.81 -7.75 16.64
N LYS A 96 -7.27 -6.60 17.10
CA LYS A 96 -7.67 -6.40 18.50
C LYS A 96 -8.85 -5.45 18.60
N ASP A 97 -9.88 -5.83 19.37
CA ASP A 97 -11.04 -4.97 19.68
C ASP A 97 -11.72 -4.37 18.42
N GLY A 98 -11.86 -5.17 17.36
CA GLY A 98 -12.45 -4.73 16.08
C GLY A 98 -11.55 -3.83 15.23
N LYS A 99 -10.32 -3.56 15.68
CA LYS A 99 -9.29 -2.87 14.90
C LYS A 99 -8.37 -3.89 14.23
N PHE A 100 -8.29 -3.81 12.92
CA PHE A 100 -7.31 -4.48 12.07
C PHE A 100 -6.15 -3.53 11.80
N SER A 101 -4.94 -3.96 12.10
CA SER A 101 -3.72 -3.20 11.78
C SER A 101 -2.72 -4.09 11.08
N TYR A 102 -2.04 -3.56 10.07
CA TYR A 102 -0.98 -4.26 9.36
C TYR A 102 0.31 -3.47 9.36
N ARG A 103 1.43 -4.19 9.35
CA ARG A 103 2.78 -3.64 9.31
C ARG A 103 3.72 -4.61 8.60
N PHE A 104 4.93 -4.16 8.29
CA PHE A 104 5.96 -5.08 7.84
C PHE A 104 6.31 -6.09 8.95
N SER A 105 6.41 -7.37 8.58
CA SER A 105 6.70 -8.44 9.52
C SER A 105 8.11 -8.26 10.12
N PRO A 106 8.33 -8.60 11.39
CA PRO A 106 9.67 -8.53 11.99
C PRO A 106 10.70 -9.38 11.24
N SER A 107 10.28 -10.51 10.67
CA SER A 107 11.12 -11.37 9.84
C SER A 107 11.54 -10.70 8.54
N PHE A 108 10.65 -9.90 7.93
CA PHE A 108 10.97 -9.11 6.74
C PHE A 108 11.93 -7.98 7.08
N LEU A 109 11.61 -7.19 8.11
CA LEU A 109 12.41 -6.05 8.56
C LEU A 109 13.84 -6.43 8.98
N ARG A 110 14.06 -7.64 9.49
CA ARG A 110 15.42 -8.14 9.78
C ARG A 110 16.26 -8.40 8.52
N LYS A 111 15.60 -8.66 7.40
CA LYS A 111 16.24 -8.99 6.12
C LYS A 111 16.41 -7.76 5.23
N VAL A 112 15.52 -6.77 5.35
CA VAL A 112 15.55 -5.58 4.51
C VAL A 112 16.21 -4.39 5.20
N LYS A 113 16.93 -3.59 4.43
CA LYS A 113 17.56 -2.33 4.86
C LYS A 113 17.22 -1.23 3.86
N LYS A 114 17.27 0.01 4.32
CA LYS A 114 17.13 1.19 3.45
C LYS A 114 18.19 1.15 2.34
N GLY A 115 17.77 1.40 1.10
CA GLY A 115 18.62 1.37 -0.09
C GLY A 115 18.72 0.01 -0.79
N MET A 116 18.09 -1.04 -0.26
CA MET A 116 17.94 -2.30 -1.00
C MET A 116 16.93 -2.13 -2.12
N GLU A 117 17.13 -2.77 -3.26
CA GLU A 117 16.16 -2.73 -4.36
C GLU A 117 15.29 -3.99 -4.38
N PHE A 118 13.99 -3.81 -4.67
CA PHE A 118 13.12 -4.92 -5.04
C PHE A 118 13.32 -5.29 -6.51
N VAL A 119 13.99 -6.42 -6.72
CA VAL A 119 14.26 -7.01 -8.04
C VAL A 119 13.27 -8.12 -8.30
N VAL A 120 12.64 -8.08 -9.47
CA VAL A 120 11.68 -9.09 -9.90
C VAL A 120 12.43 -10.20 -10.61
N SER A 121 12.24 -11.44 -10.20
CA SER A 121 12.75 -12.61 -10.90
C SER A 121 11.59 -13.52 -11.29
N ASP A 122 11.56 -13.93 -12.55
CA ASP A 122 10.64 -14.96 -13.00
C ASP A 122 11.05 -16.31 -12.44
N LYS A 123 10.08 -17.08 -11.95
CA LYS A 123 10.29 -18.44 -11.43
C LYS A 123 10.83 -19.42 -12.49
N GLY A 124 10.82 -19.01 -13.77
CA GLY A 124 11.22 -19.82 -14.93
C GLY A 124 12.67 -19.68 -15.40
N THR A 125 13.47 -18.75 -14.86
CA THR A 125 14.90 -18.71 -15.18
C THR A 125 15.64 -19.80 -14.40
N LYS A 126 16.25 -20.75 -15.13
CA LYS A 126 17.00 -21.89 -14.55
C LYS A 126 18.22 -21.47 -13.72
N GLU A 127 18.66 -20.23 -13.87
CA GLU A 127 19.70 -19.62 -13.06
C GLU A 127 19.02 -18.54 -12.21
N PRO A 128 19.15 -18.57 -10.86
CA PRO A 128 18.80 -17.40 -10.07
C PRO A 128 19.60 -16.22 -10.64
N PRO A 129 18.97 -15.05 -10.90
CA PRO A 129 19.73 -13.94 -11.42
C PRO A 129 20.96 -13.70 -10.53
N LEU A 130 22.08 -13.28 -11.12
CA LEU A 130 23.24 -12.77 -10.39
C LEU A 130 22.78 -11.46 -9.72
N VAL A 131 22.02 -11.61 -8.64
CA VAL A 131 21.45 -10.51 -7.90
C VAL A 131 22.45 -10.17 -6.84
N ASP A 132 22.84 -8.89 -6.82
CA ASP A 132 23.63 -8.36 -5.72
C ASP A 132 22.97 -8.72 -4.38
N ALA A 133 23.84 -9.11 -3.46
CA ALA A 133 23.63 -9.28 -2.03
C ALA A 133 22.67 -8.26 -1.36
N ASP A 134 22.55 -7.08 -1.96
CA ASP A 134 21.84 -5.93 -1.44
C ASP A 134 20.44 -5.77 -2.05
N ASN A 135 19.89 -6.81 -2.69
CA ASN A 135 18.55 -6.79 -3.27
C ASN A 135 17.59 -7.80 -2.62
N VAL A 136 16.31 -7.44 -2.65
CA VAL A 136 15.19 -8.32 -2.33
C VAL A 136 14.64 -8.88 -3.63
N VAL A 137 14.70 -10.20 -3.78
CA VAL A 137 14.23 -10.90 -4.98
C VAL A 137 12.80 -11.36 -4.77
N VAL A 138 11.89 -10.81 -5.56
CA VAL A 138 10.51 -11.28 -5.63
C VAL A 138 10.38 -12.32 -6.71
N LEU A 139 9.99 -13.53 -6.31
CA LEU A 139 9.66 -14.59 -7.25
C LEU A 139 8.20 -14.38 -7.70
N THR A 140 8.00 -14.04 -8.97
CA THR A 140 6.66 -14.00 -9.58
C THR A 140 6.55 -15.02 -10.70
N GLU A 141 5.33 -15.51 -10.93
CA GLU A 141 5.09 -16.53 -11.94
C GLU A 141 4.66 -15.96 -13.29
N ASN A 142 4.12 -14.73 -13.39
CA ASN A 142 3.51 -14.25 -14.64
C ASN A 142 3.32 -12.71 -14.80
N ASN A 143 3.90 -11.83 -13.96
CA ASN A 143 3.67 -10.38 -14.14
C ASN A 143 4.67 -9.48 -13.41
N VAL A 144 5.57 -8.83 -14.16
CA VAL A 144 6.58 -7.91 -13.62
C VAL A 144 5.96 -6.66 -13.01
N ASP A 145 4.86 -6.15 -13.59
CA ASP A 145 4.23 -4.90 -13.14
C ASP A 145 3.47 -5.05 -11.81
N ARG A 146 3.04 -6.27 -11.47
CA ARG A 146 2.41 -6.59 -10.18
C ARG A 146 3.39 -7.10 -9.13
N ALA A 147 4.66 -7.28 -9.48
CA ALA A 147 5.68 -7.82 -8.59
C ALA A 147 6.03 -6.92 -7.39
N ARG A 148 5.65 -5.64 -7.47
CA ARG A 148 5.84 -4.65 -6.40
C ARG A 148 4.55 -4.37 -5.63
N LEU A 149 3.45 -5.04 -5.99
CA LEU A 149 2.15 -4.85 -5.39
C LEU A 149 1.89 -5.90 -4.31
N ILE A 150 1.83 -5.45 -3.06
CA ILE A 150 1.41 -6.23 -1.91
C ILE A 150 -0.10 -6.07 -1.76
N VAL A 151 -0.85 -7.14 -2.00
CA VAL A 151 -2.31 -7.14 -1.83
C VAL A 151 -2.66 -7.71 -0.46
N ILE A 152 -3.45 -6.99 0.31
CA ILE A 152 -4.05 -7.43 1.57
C ILE A 152 -5.56 -7.46 1.35
N LYS A 153 -6.18 -8.63 1.43
CA LYS A 153 -7.63 -8.80 1.25
C LYS A 153 -8.31 -8.89 2.60
N VAL A 154 -9.37 -8.13 2.82
CA VAL A 154 -10.15 -8.08 4.05
C VAL A 154 -11.61 -8.33 3.72
N VAL A 155 -12.14 -9.46 4.18
CA VAL A 155 -13.58 -9.73 4.17
C VAL A 155 -14.12 -9.44 5.55
N THR A 156 -14.98 -8.43 5.66
CA THR A 156 -15.57 -7.96 6.92
C THR A 156 -17.08 -7.78 6.78
N THR A 157 -17.74 -7.23 7.78
CA THR A 157 -19.18 -6.89 7.76
C THR A 157 -19.39 -5.40 7.52
N GLU A 158 -20.64 -4.97 7.45
CA GLU A 158 -21.03 -3.55 7.36
C GLU A 158 -20.59 -2.70 8.57
N ALA A 159 -20.05 -3.32 9.63
CA ALA A 159 -19.52 -2.63 10.80
C ALA A 159 -18.24 -1.81 10.52
N LEU A 160 -17.57 -2.04 9.38
CA LEU A 160 -16.42 -1.25 8.96
C LEU A 160 -16.85 0.19 8.70
N HIS A 161 -16.33 1.12 9.49
CA HIS A 161 -16.68 2.53 9.38
C HIS A 161 -15.45 3.45 9.32
N GLN A 162 -14.23 2.91 9.48
CA GLN A 162 -13.02 3.69 9.38
C GLN A 162 -11.86 2.96 8.70
N VAL A 163 -11.17 3.64 7.79
CA VAL A 163 -9.91 3.19 7.18
C VAL A 163 -8.88 4.31 7.27
N ARG A 164 -7.67 3.96 7.73
CA ARG A 164 -6.52 4.87 7.86
C ARG A 164 -5.33 4.29 7.10
N LEU A 165 -5.11 4.78 5.89
CA LEU A 165 -3.98 4.36 5.04
C LEU A 165 -2.89 5.43 5.03
N ARG A 166 -1.66 5.02 4.75
CA ARG A 166 -0.49 5.90 4.58
C ARG A 166 -0.37 6.35 3.11
N ASN A 167 0.55 7.29 2.85
CA ASN A 167 0.81 7.80 1.49
C ASN A 167 1.12 6.65 0.54
N GLN A 168 0.67 6.73 -0.72
CA GLN A 168 0.97 5.72 -1.77
C GLN A 168 0.53 4.29 -1.41
N GLU A 169 -0.47 4.14 -0.56
CA GLU A 169 -1.24 2.91 -0.45
C GLU A 169 -2.49 3.05 -1.32
N HIS A 170 -3.20 1.96 -1.59
CA HIS A 170 -4.42 1.97 -2.40
C HIS A 170 -5.53 1.24 -1.67
N LEU A 171 -6.68 1.88 -1.50
CA LEU A 171 -7.88 1.22 -0.97
C LEU A 171 -8.77 0.79 -2.13
N VAL A 172 -9.15 -0.47 -2.19
CA VAL A 172 -10.13 -0.98 -3.15
C VAL A 172 -11.33 -1.51 -2.41
N LEU A 173 -12.49 -0.93 -2.63
CA LEU A 173 -13.77 -1.41 -2.13
C LEU A 173 -14.46 -2.24 -3.21
N SER A 174 -14.42 -3.55 -3.09
CA SER A 174 -15.00 -4.49 -4.06
C SER A 174 -16.10 -5.29 -3.40
N ARG A 175 -17.34 -5.19 -3.91
CA ARG A 175 -18.54 -5.76 -3.26
C ARG A 175 -18.69 -5.30 -1.81
N ALA A 176 -18.49 -4.01 -1.58
CA ALA A 176 -18.59 -3.40 -0.26
C ALA A 176 -19.88 -2.58 -0.16
N VAL A 177 -20.84 -3.10 0.61
CA VAL A 177 -22.06 -2.36 0.97
C VAL A 177 -21.84 -1.80 2.37
N LEU A 178 -21.57 -0.49 2.47
CA LEU A 178 -21.25 0.18 3.73
C LEU A 178 -22.17 1.37 3.95
N PRO A 179 -22.82 1.50 5.12
CA PRO A 179 -23.68 2.64 5.40
C PRO A 179 -22.89 3.94 5.51
N LYS A 180 -21.70 3.88 6.14
CA LYS A 180 -20.80 5.01 6.30
C LYS A 180 -19.36 4.52 6.31
N LEU A 181 -18.47 5.29 5.69
CA LEU A 181 -17.04 5.04 5.74
C LEU A 181 -16.28 6.36 5.89
N LEU A 182 -15.44 6.46 6.91
CA LEU A 182 -14.46 7.52 7.08
C LEU A 182 -13.09 7.02 6.65
N CYS A 183 -12.53 7.67 5.65
CA CYS A 183 -11.27 7.32 5.02
C CYS A 183 -10.29 8.46 5.25
N HIS A 184 -9.31 8.24 6.12
CA HIS A 184 -8.12 9.09 6.19
C HIS A 184 -7.10 8.52 5.23
N VAL A 185 -7.11 9.04 4.01
CA VAL A 185 -6.42 8.41 2.89
C VAL A 185 -5.56 9.48 2.23
N ARG A 186 -4.24 9.31 2.34
CA ARG A 186 -3.24 10.06 1.57
C ARG A 186 -2.83 9.28 0.30
N ALA A 187 -3.79 8.54 -0.22
CA ALA A 187 -3.63 7.33 -1.00
C ALA A 187 -4.74 7.30 -2.06
N ASP A 188 -4.59 6.46 -3.08
CA ASP A 188 -5.64 6.31 -4.07
C ASP A 188 -6.77 5.45 -3.47
N MET A 189 -7.98 5.61 -3.99
CA MET A 189 -9.13 4.81 -3.60
C MET A 189 -9.98 4.46 -4.82
N ASP A 190 -10.33 3.18 -4.95
CA ASP A 190 -11.28 2.71 -5.94
C ASP A 190 -12.51 2.12 -5.25
N VAL A 191 -13.68 2.52 -5.71
CA VAL A 191 -14.95 1.86 -5.41
C VAL A 191 -15.35 1.10 -6.66
N GLU A 192 -15.34 -0.23 -6.57
CA GLU A 192 -15.57 -1.11 -7.72
C GLU A 192 -16.99 -1.69 -7.72
N LYS A 193 -17.26 -2.54 -8.72
CA LYS A 193 -18.55 -3.20 -8.96
C LYS A 193 -19.17 -3.81 -7.71
N ASP A 194 -20.50 -3.72 -7.67
CA ASP A 194 -21.38 -4.20 -6.59
C ASP A 194 -21.11 -3.56 -5.22
N SER A 195 -20.35 -2.47 -5.17
CA SER A 195 -20.19 -1.66 -3.96
C SER A 195 -21.25 -0.56 -3.90
N LYS A 196 -21.74 -0.29 -2.70
CA LYS A 196 -22.63 0.85 -2.41
C LYS A 196 -22.23 1.49 -1.10
N ILE A 197 -21.85 2.76 -1.17
CA ILE A 197 -21.45 3.52 0.02
C ILE A 197 -22.50 4.58 0.30
N GLY A 198 -23.16 4.49 1.46
CA GLY A 198 -24.18 5.48 1.86
C GLY A 198 -23.57 6.86 2.10
N HIS A 199 -22.51 6.91 2.90
CA HIS A 199 -21.81 8.16 3.17
C HIS A 199 -20.30 7.92 3.29
N LEU A 200 -19.55 8.45 2.32
CA LEU A 200 -18.10 8.37 2.27
C LEU A 200 -17.50 9.72 2.67
N VAL A 201 -16.68 9.75 3.71
CA VAL A 201 -15.91 10.93 4.09
C VAL A 201 -14.45 10.67 3.75
N LEU A 202 -13.86 11.48 2.88
CA LEU A 202 -12.44 11.41 2.55
C LEU A 202 -11.70 12.60 3.17
N GLU A 203 -10.70 12.30 4.00
CA GLU A 203 -9.75 13.28 4.52
C GLU A 203 -8.34 13.00 3.96
N GLY A 204 -7.66 14.02 3.41
CA GLY A 204 -6.28 13.89 2.93
C GLY A 204 -6.12 14.36 1.49
N HIS A 205 -5.32 13.68 0.66
CA HIS A 205 -5.17 14.01 -0.76
C HIS A 205 -5.53 12.81 -1.63
N PRO A 206 -6.79 12.36 -1.62
CA PRO A 206 -7.21 11.17 -2.34
C PRO A 206 -7.38 11.42 -3.84
N SER A 207 -7.02 10.41 -4.62
CA SER A 207 -7.63 10.16 -5.93
C SER A 207 -8.73 9.11 -5.73
N LEU A 208 -9.98 9.46 -6.01
CA LEU A 208 -11.12 8.54 -5.94
C LEU A 208 -11.57 8.17 -7.34
N ARG A 209 -11.69 6.86 -7.60
CA ARG A 209 -12.33 6.31 -8.80
C ARG A 209 -13.58 5.53 -8.43
N VAL A 210 -14.71 5.91 -9.00
CA VAL A 210 -16.01 5.26 -8.80
C VAL A 210 -16.35 4.48 -10.06
N ASN A 211 -16.20 3.16 -10.03
CA ASN A 211 -16.31 2.30 -11.21
C ASN A 211 -17.53 1.38 -11.10
N ALA A 212 -18.54 1.59 -11.95
CA ALA A 212 -19.76 0.77 -12.02
C ALA A 212 -20.43 0.52 -10.65
N CYS A 213 -20.50 1.57 -9.83
CA CYS A 213 -20.97 1.53 -8.44
C CYS A 213 -21.59 2.85 -8.01
N ALA A 214 -22.09 2.91 -6.77
CA ALA A 214 -22.87 4.03 -6.25
C ALA A 214 -22.31 4.59 -4.94
N VAL A 215 -22.20 5.92 -4.86
CA VAL A 215 -21.98 6.65 -3.62
C VAL A 215 -23.14 7.63 -3.41
N ASP A 216 -23.91 7.46 -2.31
CA ASP A 216 -25.08 8.32 -2.05
C ASP A 216 -24.64 9.72 -1.58
N THR A 217 -23.66 9.81 -0.69
CA THR A 217 -23.03 11.07 -0.28
C THR A 217 -21.52 10.90 -0.19
N LEU A 218 -20.77 11.73 -0.91
CA LEU A 218 -19.32 11.89 -0.80
C LEU A 218 -19.03 13.24 -0.15
N GLU A 219 -18.39 13.22 1.01
CA GLU A 219 -17.85 14.40 1.68
C GLU A 219 -16.33 14.41 1.54
N LEU A 220 -15.80 15.44 0.89
CA LEU A 220 -14.38 15.70 0.77
C LEU A 220 -13.98 16.77 1.78
N GLU A 221 -13.15 16.38 2.74
CA GLU A 221 -12.58 17.28 3.73
C GLU A 221 -11.22 17.79 3.22
N CYS A 222 -11.26 18.90 2.48
CA CYS A 222 -10.08 19.45 1.86
C CYS A 222 -9.23 20.23 2.87
N ARG A 223 -8.03 19.73 3.19
CA ARG A 223 -7.11 20.40 4.12
C ARG A 223 -5.80 20.77 3.42
N GLN A 224 -5.48 22.07 3.36
CA GLN A 224 -4.10 22.52 3.13
C GLN A 224 -3.30 22.36 4.43
N THR A 225 -2.16 21.69 4.37
CA THR A 225 -1.26 21.55 5.53
C THR A 225 0.11 22.12 5.19
N ARG A 226 0.87 22.57 6.21
CA ARG A 226 2.21 23.15 6.00
C ARG A 226 3.20 22.19 5.30
N GLU A 227 2.94 20.88 5.35
CA GLU A 227 3.77 19.88 4.66
C GLU A 227 3.48 19.79 3.16
N TYR A 228 2.36 20.32 2.67
CA TYR A 228 1.92 20.20 1.27
C TYR A 228 1.20 21.47 0.82
N ALA A 229 1.89 22.30 0.04
CA ALA A 229 1.41 23.60 -0.43
C ALA A 229 0.26 23.50 -1.47
N GLU A 230 0.05 22.33 -2.08
CA GLU A 230 -0.99 22.10 -3.09
C GLU A 230 -1.80 20.86 -2.73
N SER A 231 -3.08 21.05 -2.46
CA SER A 231 -4.03 19.99 -2.18
C SER A 231 -4.84 19.67 -3.44
N ASN A 232 -4.33 18.73 -4.25
CA ASN A 232 -4.98 18.29 -5.50
C ASN A 232 -5.79 17.01 -5.26
N TYR A 233 -7.12 17.14 -5.24
CA TYR A 233 -8.05 16.01 -5.18
C TYR A 233 -8.44 15.63 -6.60
N GLN A 234 -8.52 14.32 -6.88
CA GLN A 234 -8.95 13.83 -8.18
C GLN A 234 -10.16 12.92 -8.00
N LEU A 235 -11.27 13.27 -8.64
CA LEU A 235 -12.48 12.46 -8.69
C LEU A 235 -12.72 12.02 -10.12
N SER A 236 -12.96 10.73 -10.33
CA SER A 236 -13.44 10.21 -11.60
C SER A 236 -14.52 9.17 -11.38
N CYS A 237 -15.52 9.17 -12.25
CA CYS A 237 -16.49 8.09 -12.34
C CYS A 237 -16.32 7.42 -13.69
N ASN A 238 -16.20 6.10 -13.70
CA ASN A 238 -16.09 5.32 -14.93
C ASN A 238 -17.16 4.23 -14.95
N ASP A 239 -17.42 3.67 -16.13
CA ASP A 239 -18.29 2.49 -16.30
C ASP A 239 -19.69 2.63 -15.66
N GLY A 240 -20.27 3.84 -15.69
CA GLY A 240 -21.58 4.11 -15.09
C GLY A 240 -21.57 4.24 -13.56
N GLY A 241 -20.39 4.42 -12.95
CA GLY A 241 -20.29 4.85 -11.56
C GLY A 241 -20.92 6.22 -11.35
N TYR A 242 -21.50 6.46 -10.17
CA TYR A 242 -22.16 7.73 -9.88
C TYR A 242 -22.04 8.16 -8.41
N ILE A 243 -22.04 9.46 -8.20
CA ILE A 243 -22.03 10.12 -6.88
C ILE A 243 -23.28 11.00 -6.80
N ARG A 244 -24.23 10.69 -5.93
CA ARG A 244 -25.46 11.50 -5.86
C ARG A 244 -25.19 12.88 -5.27
N ASN A 245 -24.55 12.95 -4.11
CA ASN A 245 -24.22 14.24 -3.48
C ASN A 245 -22.72 14.34 -3.23
N LEU A 246 -22.05 15.29 -3.87
CA LEU A 246 -20.69 15.69 -3.54
C LEU A 246 -20.72 16.93 -2.65
N ILE A 247 -20.12 16.84 -1.47
CA ILE A 247 -19.90 17.95 -0.53
C ILE A 247 -18.40 18.17 -0.45
N VAL A 248 -17.94 19.38 -0.75
CA VAL A 248 -16.51 19.75 -0.68
C VAL A 248 -16.35 20.81 0.40
N ASN A 249 -15.62 20.48 1.47
CA ASN A 249 -15.37 21.35 2.61
C ASN A 249 -13.90 21.79 2.63
N GLY A 250 -13.59 22.98 3.18
CA GLY A 250 -12.21 23.40 3.47
C GLY A 250 -11.53 24.20 2.35
N SER A 251 -10.32 23.81 1.93
CA SER A 251 -9.55 24.53 0.90
C SER A 251 -8.64 23.66 0.04
N GLY A 252 -8.49 24.05 -1.23
CA GLY A 252 -7.70 23.31 -2.21
C GLY A 252 -8.28 23.24 -3.61
N ASP A 253 -7.67 22.41 -4.43
CA ASP A 253 -8.04 22.20 -5.83
C ASP A 253 -8.68 20.81 -5.98
N VAL A 254 -9.90 20.75 -6.50
CA VAL A 254 -10.61 19.50 -6.77
C VAL A 254 -10.85 19.39 -8.27
N ASN A 255 -10.28 18.34 -8.85
CA ASN A 255 -10.40 18.04 -10.27
C ASN A 255 -11.42 16.91 -10.47
N ILE A 256 -12.48 17.19 -11.23
CA ILE A 256 -13.56 16.26 -11.54
C ILE A 256 -13.42 15.85 -13.02
N GLY A 257 -13.10 14.58 -13.24
CA GLY A 257 -12.78 14.02 -14.56
C GLY A 257 -13.99 13.91 -15.49
N GLU A 258 -15.16 13.48 -14.99
CA GLU A 258 -16.41 13.45 -15.75
C GLU A 258 -17.56 13.92 -14.85
N ASP A 259 -18.10 15.11 -15.10
CA ASP A 259 -19.12 15.73 -14.22
C ASP A 259 -20.52 15.11 -14.36
N THR A 260 -20.79 14.41 -15.47
CA THR A 260 -22.10 13.79 -15.74
C THR A 260 -22.48 12.68 -14.76
N CYS A 261 -21.55 12.23 -13.93
CA CYS A 261 -21.79 11.21 -12.91
C CYS A 261 -22.19 11.77 -11.54
N ILE A 262 -22.28 13.10 -11.39
CA ILE A 262 -22.58 13.76 -10.12
C ILE A 262 -23.91 14.51 -10.19
N ASP A 263 -24.90 14.14 -9.36
CA ASP A 263 -26.21 14.81 -9.39
C ASP A 263 -26.17 16.21 -8.76
N HIS A 264 -25.49 16.32 -7.61
CA HIS A 264 -25.45 17.53 -6.81
C HIS A 264 -24.06 17.81 -6.25
N ILE A 265 -23.61 19.08 -6.35
CA ILE A 265 -22.34 19.55 -5.80
C ILE A 265 -22.61 20.71 -4.85
N THR A 266 -22.14 20.58 -3.60
CA THR A 266 -22.16 21.61 -2.56
C THR A 266 -20.72 21.93 -2.17
N VAL A 267 -20.38 23.22 -2.08
CA VAL A 267 -19.02 23.69 -1.75
C VAL A 267 -19.08 24.60 -0.54
N ASN A 268 -18.34 24.24 0.50
CA ASN A 268 -18.29 24.94 1.79
C ASN A 268 -16.83 25.34 2.08
N PRO A 269 -16.33 26.45 1.53
CA PRO A 269 -14.97 26.89 1.78
C PRO A 269 -14.76 27.25 3.25
N ALA A 270 -13.56 26.99 3.77
CA ALA A 270 -13.15 27.51 5.08
C ALA A 270 -13.06 29.05 5.06
N ALA A 271 -13.19 29.69 6.23
CA ALA A 271 -13.19 31.14 6.33
C ALA A 271 -11.91 31.76 5.73
N HIS A 272 -12.08 32.64 4.74
CA HIS A 272 -10.99 33.30 4.00
C HIS A 272 -10.14 32.38 3.11
N GLU A 273 -10.60 31.16 2.83
CA GLU A 273 -9.94 30.23 1.92
C GLU A 273 -10.75 30.00 0.64
N VAL A 274 -10.12 29.42 -0.38
CA VAL A 274 -10.71 29.17 -1.70
C VAL A 274 -10.70 27.67 -1.99
N ILE A 275 -11.78 27.18 -2.61
CA ILE A 275 -11.84 25.87 -3.25
C ILE A 275 -11.95 26.10 -4.75
N ASN A 276 -10.97 25.62 -5.52
CA ASN A 276 -11.06 25.63 -6.98
C ASN A 276 -11.61 24.30 -7.47
N LEU A 277 -12.69 24.34 -8.25
CA LEU A 277 -13.24 23.15 -8.89
C LEU A 277 -12.92 23.19 -10.39
N THR A 278 -12.08 22.26 -10.86
CA THR A 278 -11.82 22.09 -12.29
C THR A 278 -12.69 20.95 -12.83
N ARG A 279 -13.45 21.21 -13.90
CA ARG A 279 -14.31 20.22 -14.56
C ARG A 279 -13.84 20.01 -15.99
N VAL A 280 -13.63 18.75 -16.39
CA VAL A 280 -13.35 18.41 -17.79
C VAL A 280 -14.71 18.27 -18.51
N ASN A 281 -14.98 19.15 -19.49
CA ASN A 281 -16.22 19.30 -20.29
C ASN A 281 -17.41 20.03 -19.63
N TYR A 282 -17.33 21.36 -19.41
CA TYR A 282 -18.49 22.15 -18.94
C TYR A 282 -19.09 23.09 -20.00
N VAL A 283 -20.40 22.96 -20.21
CA VAL A 283 -21.29 24.04 -20.68
C VAL A 283 -21.91 24.65 -19.44
N GLU A 284 -21.69 25.95 -19.24
CA GLU A 284 -22.17 26.76 -18.13
C GLU A 284 -23.60 26.42 -17.65
N ARG A 285 -23.71 25.93 -16.41
CA ARG A 285 -24.92 26.10 -15.59
C ARG A 285 -24.53 26.65 -14.23
N SER A 286 -25.17 27.76 -13.88
CA SER A 286 -24.86 28.67 -12.78
C SER A 286 -24.87 27.96 -11.41
N ILE A 287 -23.82 28.19 -10.61
CA ILE A 287 -23.78 27.82 -9.20
C ILE A 287 -24.58 28.87 -8.42
N VAL A 288 -25.61 28.44 -7.70
CA VAL A 288 -26.32 29.30 -6.74
C VAL A 288 -25.55 29.24 -5.42
N LEU A 289 -24.85 30.32 -5.09
CA LEU A 289 -24.32 30.55 -3.76
C LEU A 289 -25.50 30.90 -2.83
N LYS A 290 -25.64 30.18 -1.71
CA LYS A 290 -26.52 30.58 -0.60
C LYS A 290 -25.69 31.18 0.51
#